data_AF-A0A0F8ZU83-F1
#
_entry.id   AF-A0A0F8ZU83-F1
#
_cell.length_a   1.000
_cell.length_b   1.000
_cell.length_c   1.000
_cell.angle_alpha   90.00
_cell.angle_beta   90.00
_cell.angle_gamma   90.00
#
_symmetry.space_group_name_H-M   'P 1'
#
loop_
_entity.id
_entity.type
_entity.pdbx_description
1 polymer ?
#
loop_
_entity_poly.entity_id
_entity_poly.type
_entity_poly.pdbx_seq_one_letter_code
_entity_poly.pdbx_strand_id
1 'polypeptide(L)'
;LILSDGRISVSHANIPGWDGSVGFGGMCFSKDICSLIFEANKMGIDAKFLEEIWSRNLKIRENKDWEQIPSAFVDDTKDQL
;
A
#
# COMPACT_ATOMS: atom_id res chain seq x y z
N LEU A 1 -1.52 -25.46 7.46
CA LEU A 1 -2.97 -25.21 7.61
C LEU A 1 -3.47 -24.07 6.73
N ILE A 2 -2.77 -22.93 6.59
CA ILE A 2 -3.18 -21.86 5.65
C ILE A 2 -2.87 -22.25 4.18
N LEU A 3 -1.67 -22.77 3.90
CA LEU A 3 -1.24 -23.17 2.55
C LEU A 3 -1.97 -24.39 1.97
N SER A 4 -2.72 -25.13 2.80
CA SER A 4 -3.52 -26.27 2.36
C SER A 4 -4.90 -25.86 1.84
N ASP A 5 -5.32 -24.61 2.03
CA ASP A 5 -6.57 -24.07 1.48
C ASP A 5 -6.32 -23.56 0.06
N GLY A 6 -6.91 -24.22 -0.94
CA GLY A 6 -6.75 -23.86 -2.35
C GLY A 6 -7.29 -22.47 -2.72
N ARG A 7 -8.09 -21.83 -1.86
CA ARG A 7 -8.54 -20.43 -2.06
C ARG A 7 -7.45 -19.42 -1.73
N ILE A 8 -6.50 -19.80 -0.87
CA ILE A 8 -5.35 -18.98 -0.50
C ILE A 8 -4.14 -19.52 -1.29
N SER A 9 -3.99 -19.03 -2.51
CA SER A 9 -2.88 -19.43 -3.39
C SER A 9 -1.53 -19.21 -2.71
N VAL A 10 -0.55 -20.06 -3.03
CA VAL A 10 0.83 -19.98 -2.54
C VAL A 10 1.48 -18.61 -2.78
N SER A 11 1.04 -17.88 -3.80
CA SER A 11 1.50 -16.51 -4.08
C SER A 11 1.17 -15.53 -2.95
N HIS A 12 0.07 -15.72 -2.22
CA HIS A 12 -0.32 -14.86 -1.09
C HIS A 12 0.60 -15.04 0.12
N ALA A 13 1.30 -16.17 0.21
CA ALA A 13 2.25 -16.47 1.28
C ALA A 13 3.70 -16.24 0.85
N ASN A 14 3.94 -15.75 -0.37
CA ASN A 14 5.27 -15.47 -0.87
C ASN A 14 5.80 -14.14 -0.29
N ILE A 15 6.21 -14.22 0.97
CA ILE A 15 6.74 -13.12 1.77
C ILE A 15 8.05 -13.63 2.39
N PRO A 16 9.21 -12.96 2.21
CA PRO A 16 9.39 -11.67 1.55
C PRO A 16 9.05 -11.67 0.06
N GLY A 17 8.68 -10.51 -0.48
CA GLY A 17 8.36 -10.34 -1.89
C GLY A 17 9.57 -10.56 -2.80
N TRP A 18 9.38 -10.38 -4.10
CA TRP A 18 10.45 -10.48 -5.11
C TRP A 18 11.59 -9.47 -4.88
N ASP A 19 11.30 -8.37 -4.18
CA ASP A 19 12.24 -7.32 -3.77
C ASP A 19 12.95 -7.65 -2.44
N GLY A 20 12.75 -8.85 -1.90
CA GLY A 20 13.35 -9.31 -0.65
C GLY A 20 12.78 -8.65 0.61
N SER A 21 11.70 -7.88 0.48
CA SER A 21 11.17 -7.09 1.58
C SER A 21 9.84 -7.57 2.13
N VAL A 22 9.55 -7.20 3.38
CA VAL A 22 8.26 -7.41 4.02
C VAL A 22 7.39 -6.16 3.88
N GLY A 23 6.10 -6.35 3.63
CA GLY A 23 5.18 -5.28 3.27
C GLY A 23 5.17 -5.00 1.77
N PHE A 24 4.17 -4.29 1.31
CA PHE A 24 4.09 -3.87 -0.07
C PHE A 24 4.86 -2.58 -0.30
N GLY A 25 5.51 -2.49 -1.45
CA GLY A 25 6.17 -1.28 -1.94
C GLY A 25 5.84 -1.03 -3.40
N GLY A 26 6.73 -0.33 -4.10
CA GLY A 26 6.50 0.11 -5.47
C GLY A 26 5.47 1.23 -5.57
N MET A 27 5.30 1.71 -6.79
CA MET A 27 4.45 2.86 -7.09
C MET A 27 2.95 2.55 -6.93
N CYS A 28 2.46 1.51 -7.61
CA CYS A 28 1.03 1.38 -7.89
C CYS A 28 0.18 1.12 -6.65
N PHE A 29 0.57 0.14 -5.82
CA PHE A 29 -0.31 -0.30 -4.73
C PHE A 29 -0.36 0.69 -3.57
N SER A 30 0.79 1.30 -3.21
CA SER A 30 0.83 2.39 -2.22
C SER A 30 0.01 3.60 -2.65
N LYS A 31 0.09 3.99 -3.93
CA LYS A 31 -0.74 5.05 -4.51
C LYS A 31 -2.22 4.71 -4.45
N ASP A 32 -2.62 3.55 -4.96
CA ASP A 32 -4.04 3.18 -5.07
C ASP A 32 -4.71 3.04 -3.69
N ILE A 33 -4.01 2.50 -2.68
CA ILE A 33 -4.52 2.44 -1.29
C ILE A 33 -4.76 3.84 -0.73
N CYS A 34 -3.79 4.74 -0.85
CA CYS A 34 -3.92 6.11 -0.37
C CYS A 34 -5.04 6.87 -1.10
N SER A 35 -5.12 6.74 -2.43
CA SER A 35 -6.20 7.36 -3.20
C SER A 35 -7.58 6.80 -2.84
N LEU A 36 -7.69 5.49 -2.58
CA LEU A 36 -8.95 4.87 -2.18
C LEU A 36 -9.39 5.32 -0.78
N ILE A 37 -8.47 5.42 0.17
CA ILE A 37 -8.73 5.99 1.50
C ILE A 37 -9.20 7.44 1.38
N PHE A 38 -8.50 8.25 0.58
CA PHE A 38 -8.85 9.65 0.36
C PHE A 38 -10.26 9.82 -0.22
N GLU A 39 -10.58 9.10 -1.31
CA GLU A 39 -11.90 9.19 -1.93
C GLU A 39 -13.01 8.62 -1.03
N ALA A 40 -12.76 7.53 -0.30
CA ALA A 40 -13.72 7.00 0.67
C ALA A 40 -14.04 8.02 1.77
N ASN A 41 -13.01 8.63 2.37
CA ASN A 41 -13.18 9.65 3.40
C ASN A 41 -13.90 10.90 2.85
N LYS A 42 -13.60 11.32 1.63
CA LYS A 42 -14.30 12.42 0.93
C LYS A 42 -15.78 12.13 0.69
N MET A 43 -16.14 10.86 0.44
CA MET A 43 -17.52 10.40 0.33
C MET A 43 -18.20 10.14 1.68
N GLY A 44 -17.49 10.32 2.81
CA GLY A 44 -18.01 10.02 4.15
C GLY A 44 -18.14 8.51 4.44
N ILE A 45 -17.42 7.66 3.69
CA ILE A 45 -17.37 6.22 3.88
C ILE A 45 -16.21 5.89 4.84
N ASP A 46 -16.48 5.08 5.85
CA ASP A 46 -15.45 4.62 6.79
C ASP A 46 -14.40 3.73 6.08
N ALA A 47 -13.19 4.25 5.94
CA ALA A 47 -12.04 3.57 5.33
C ALA A 47 -11.09 2.93 6.35
N LYS A 48 -11.46 2.82 7.63
CA LYS A 48 -10.58 2.39 8.72
C LYS A 48 -9.79 1.11 8.45
N PHE A 49 -10.40 0.14 7.78
CA PHE A 49 -9.68 -1.10 7.42
C PHE A 49 -8.49 -0.85 6.47
N LEU A 50 -8.66 0.02 5.48
CA LEU A 50 -7.59 0.39 4.55
C LEU A 50 -6.54 1.25 5.24
N GLU A 51 -6.96 2.14 6.14
CA GLU A 51 -6.04 2.94 6.97
C GLU A 51 -5.16 2.06 7.85
N GLU A 52 -5.71 1.01 8.45
CA GLU A 52 -4.95 0.03 9.25
C GLU A 52 -4.00 -0.80 8.38
N ILE A 53 -4.41 -1.19 7.17
CA ILE A 53 -3.51 -1.86 6.21
C ILE A 53 -2.31 -0.95 5.89
N TRP A 54 -2.56 0.32 5.60
CA TRP A 54 -1.52 1.29 5.29
C TRP A 54 -0.60 1.54 6.49
N SER A 55 -1.17 1.77 7.68
CA SER A 55 -0.43 1.93 8.94
C SER A 55 0.45 0.72 9.25
N ARG A 56 -0.08 -0.50 9.06
CA ARG A 56 0.68 -1.74 9.24
C ARG A 56 1.82 -1.83 8.23
N ASN A 57 1.59 -1.47 6.98
CA ASN A 57 2.63 -1.45 5.95
C ASN A 57 3.76 -0.48 6.32
N LEU A 58 3.43 0.75 6.73
CA LEU A 58 4.41 1.75 7.18
C LEU A 58 5.25 1.28 8.38
N LYS A 59 4.69 0.41 9.24
CA LYS A 59 5.39 -0.15 10.40
C LYS A 59 6.34 -1.30 10.06
N ILE A 60 6.04 -2.11 9.05
CA ILE A 60 6.83 -3.30 8.70
C ILE A 60 7.78 -3.07 7.52
N ARG A 61 7.47 -2.09 6.66
CA ARG A 61 8.26 -1.76 5.48
C ARG A 61 9.40 -0.82 5.87
N GLU A 62 10.63 -1.32 5.79
CA GLU A 62 11.82 -0.52 6.03
C GLU A 62 12.15 0.41 4.84
N ASN A 63 12.03 -0.09 3.61
CA ASN A 63 12.30 0.67 2.40
C ASN A 63 11.00 1.21 1.76
N LYS A 64 10.79 2.52 1.84
CA LYS A 64 9.61 3.22 1.30
C LYS A 64 9.92 3.80 -0.08
N ASP A 65 10.18 2.91 -1.03
CA ASP A 65 10.63 3.25 -2.38
C ASP A 65 9.66 4.18 -3.13
N TRP A 66 8.36 4.10 -2.84
CA TRP A 66 7.32 4.97 -3.40
C TRP A 66 7.52 6.46 -3.12
N GLU A 67 8.23 6.84 -2.04
CA GLU A 67 8.50 8.25 -1.72
C GLU A 67 9.43 8.91 -2.73
N GLN A 68 10.22 8.11 -3.46
CA GLN A 68 11.19 8.59 -4.44
C GLN A 68 10.62 8.58 -5.87
N ILE A 69 9.40 8.07 -6.06
CA ILE A 69 8.79 7.91 -7.37
C ILE A 69 7.82 9.06 -7.59
N PRO A 70 8.10 10.01 -8.51
CA PRO A 70 7.24 11.19 -8.71
C PRO A 70 5.81 10.87 -9.14
N SER A 71 5.59 9.71 -9.78
CA SER A 71 4.25 9.28 -10.19
C SER A 71 3.51 8.47 -9.12
N ALA A 72 4.14 8.20 -7.97
CA ALA A 72 3.48 7.52 -6.85
C ALA A 72 2.64 8.50 -6.01
N PHE A 73 3.17 9.69 -5.76
CA PHE A 73 2.48 10.77 -5.06
C PHE A 73 2.77 12.09 -5.76
N VAL A 74 1.73 12.89 -6.00
CA VAL A 74 1.86 14.24 -6.54
C VAL A 74 2.03 15.19 -5.35
N ASP A 75 3.14 15.92 -5.32
CA ASP A 75 3.31 17.05 -4.41
C ASP A 75 2.50 18.24 -4.95
N ASP A 76 1.27 18.41 -4.49
CA ASP A 76 0.44 19.59 -4.80
C ASP A 76 1.13 20.92 -4.40
N THR A 77 2.19 20.86 -3.58
CA THR A 77 2.99 22.00 -3.14
C THR A 77 3.86 22.64 -4.24
N LYS A 78 4.06 21.99 -5.40
CA LYS A 78 4.87 22.53 -6.51
C LYS A 78 4.07 23.28 -7.58
N ASP A 79 2.74 23.16 -7.56
CA ASP A 79 1.84 23.81 -8.53
C ASP A 79 1.31 25.19 -8.04
N GLN A 80 1.86 25.70 -6.94
CA GLN A 80 1.53 27.03 -6.38
C GLN A 80 2.65 28.08 -6.52
N LEU A 81 3.62 27.87 -7.42
CA LEU A 81 4.65 28.86 -7.78
C LEU A 81 4.49 29.36 -9.21
#